data_AF-V4PZ83-F1
#
_entry.id   AF-V4PZ83-F1
#
_cell.length_a   1.000
_cell.length_b   1.000
_cell.length_c   1.000
_cell.angle_alpha   90.00
_cell.angle_beta   90.00
_cell.angle_gamma   90.00
#
_symmetry.space_group_name_H-M   'P 1'
#
loop_
_entity.id
_entity.type
_entity.pdbx_description
1 polymer ?
#
loop_
_entity_poly.entity_id
_entity_poly.type
_entity_poly.pdbx_seq_one_letter_code
_entity_poly.pdbx_strand_id
1 'polypeptide(L)'
;MQVNHGKLGPLKRMKPGDGIVYYSPSEKMGAKDGFQSFTAIGRIREGEPYQGFMSEGFQPFRRDVEWVPAHERSIRPLLTQLDLTTDKNWGYSLRFGVLELSAGDFATIGEAMTVSG
;
A
#
# COMPACT_ATOMS: atom_id res chain seq x y z
N MET A 1 -4.64 -2.84 9.31
CA MET A 1 -3.57 -2.12 8.59
C MET A 1 -2.94 -1.05 9.48
N GLN A 2 -1.61 -0.88 9.43
CA GLN A 2 -0.84 0.13 10.16
C GLN A 2 0.16 0.78 9.19
N VAL A 3 0.26 2.11 9.17
CA VAL A 3 1.14 2.87 8.26
C VAL A 3 1.95 3.93 9.02
N ASN A 4 3.04 4.41 8.42
CA ASN A 4 3.87 5.52 8.92
C ASN A 4 4.21 5.41 10.41
N HIS A 5 4.71 4.24 10.85
CA HIS A 5 5.04 3.94 12.25
C HIS A 5 3.86 4.09 13.23
N GLY A 6 2.63 3.86 12.77
CA GLY A 6 1.44 3.92 13.62
C GLY A 6 0.86 5.33 13.81
N LYS A 7 1.23 6.30 12.96
CA LYS A 7 0.69 7.66 13.01
C LYS A 7 -0.78 7.69 12.58
N LEU A 8 -1.59 8.48 13.30
CA LEU A 8 -3.02 8.68 12.99
C LEU A 8 -3.25 9.49 11.71
N GLY A 9 -2.41 10.49 11.44
CA GLY A 9 -2.61 11.47 10.36
C GLY A 9 -2.92 10.87 8.98
N PRO A 10 -2.11 9.91 8.48
CA PRO A 10 -2.40 9.25 7.21
C PRO A 10 -3.71 8.45 7.20
N LEU A 11 -4.04 7.79 8.31
CA LEU A 11 -5.24 6.96 8.42
C LEU A 11 -6.55 7.77 8.45
N LYS A 12 -6.50 9.02 8.94
CA LYS A 12 -7.66 9.94 8.94
C LYS A 12 -8.05 10.43 7.55
N ARG A 13 -7.13 10.39 6.59
CA ARG A 13 -7.43 10.83 5.21
C ARG A 13 -8.13 9.75 4.40
N MET A 14 -7.95 8.49 4.80
CA MET A 14 -8.63 7.34 4.20
C MET A 14 -10.07 7.28 4.69
N LYS A 15 -10.99 6.85 3.83
CA LYS A 15 -12.42 6.67 4.13
C LYS A 15 -12.82 5.22 3.91
N PRO A 16 -13.91 4.75 4.55
CA PRO A 16 -14.50 3.47 4.18
C PRO A 16 -14.75 3.38 2.68
N GLY A 17 -14.41 2.24 2.07
CA GLY A 17 -14.51 2.01 0.63
C GLY A 17 -13.28 2.41 -0.19
N ASP A 18 -12.38 3.25 0.35
CA ASP A 18 -11.14 3.59 -0.35
C ASP A 18 -10.29 2.34 -0.60
N GLY A 19 -9.63 2.30 -1.77
CA GLY A 19 -8.67 1.26 -2.11
C GLY A 19 -7.33 1.48 -1.41
N ILE A 20 -6.65 0.39 -1.04
CA ILE A 20 -5.28 0.43 -0.56
C ILE A 20 -4.45 -0.67 -1.20
N VAL A 21 -3.22 -0.33 -1.58
CA VAL A 21 -2.21 -1.25 -2.09
C VAL A 21 -0.96 -1.12 -1.25
N TYR A 22 -0.35 -2.24 -0.90
CA TYR A 22 0.99 -2.28 -0.33
C TYR A 22 2.04 -2.53 -1.40
N TYR A 23 3.10 -1.73 -1.34
CA TYR A 23 4.29 -1.88 -2.15
C TYR A 23 5.49 -2.16 -1.25
N SER A 24 6.26 -3.18 -1.62
CA SER A 24 7.48 -3.61 -0.94
C SER A 24 8.68 -3.33 -1.84
N PRO A 25 9.58 -2.40 -1.47
CA PRO A 25 10.78 -2.12 -2.27
C PRO A 25 11.79 -3.28 -2.23
N SER A 26 11.76 -4.07 -1.16
CA SER A 26 12.63 -5.21 -0.89
C SER A 26 11.92 -6.31 -0.12
N GLU A 27 12.42 -7.54 -0.19
CA GLU A 27 11.91 -8.67 0.62
C GLU A 27 12.36 -8.53 2.07
N LYS A 28 13.59 -8.04 2.27
CA LYS A 28 14.19 -7.82 3.58
C LYS A 28 14.31 -6.33 3.86
N MET A 29 14.03 -5.94 5.10
CA MET A 29 14.12 -4.54 5.52
C MET A 29 15.54 -3.99 5.27
N GLY A 30 15.63 -2.89 4.53
CA GLY A 30 16.89 -2.21 4.20
C GLY A 30 17.71 -2.86 3.08
N ALA A 31 17.29 -4.00 2.54
CA ALA A 31 17.96 -4.63 1.40
C ALA A 31 17.70 -3.87 0.08
N LYS A 32 18.61 -4.06 -0.89
CA LYS A 32 18.47 -3.60 -2.27
C LYS A 32 18.45 -4.81 -3.22
N ASP A 33 17.55 -5.74 -2.93
CA ASP A 33 17.39 -7.01 -3.65
C ASP A 33 16.60 -6.87 -4.96
N GLY A 34 15.96 -5.72 -5.18
CA GLY A 34 15.26 -5.41 -6.42
C GLY A 34 13.85 -6.02 -6.50
N PHE A 35 13.29 -6.46 -5.37
CA PHE A 35 11.96 -7.03 -5.26
C PHE A 35 10.89 -6.15 -5.94
N GLN A 36 10.76 -4.90 -5.46
CA GLN A 36 9.90 -3.86 -6.05
C GLN A 36 8.52 -4.40 -6.50
N SER A 37 7.77 -4.94 -5.54
CA SER A 37 6.52 -5.66 -5.79
C SER A 37 5.35 -5.07 -5.03
N PHE A 38 4.16 -5.11 -5.63
CA PHE A 38 2.90 -4.99 -4.92
C PHE A 38 2.61 -6.32 -4.20
N THR A 39 2.29 -6.26 -2.91
CA THR A 39 2.26 -7.43 -2.02
C THR A 39 0.91 -7.65 -1.33
N ALA A 40 0.06 -6.63 -1.25
CA ALA A 40 -1.31 -6.76 -0.79
C ALA A 40 -2.20 -5.68 -1.42
N ILE A 41 -3.47 -6.00 -1.63
CA ILE A 41 -4.48 -5.06 -2.11
C ILE A 41 -5.82 -5.31 -1.41
N GLY A 42 -6.54 -4.25 -1.09
CA GLY A 42 -7.82 -4.35 -0.40
C GLY A 42 -8.58 -3.04 -0.36
N ARG A 43 -9.67 -3.03 0.42
CA ARG A 43 -10.49 -1.84 0.67
C ARG A 43 -10.63 -1.56 2.16
N ILE A 44 -10.62 -0.28 2.51
CA ILE A 44 -10.81 0.17 3.88
C ILE A 44 -12.23 -0.19 4.33
N ARG A 45 -12.35 -0.86 5.49
CA ARG A 45 -13.65 -1.20 6.07
C ARG A 45 -14.27 0.02 6.77
N GLU A 46 -15.56 -0.11 7.05
CA GLU A 46 -16.30 0.80 7.94
C GLU A 46 -15.61 0.96 9.30
N GLY A 47 -15.80 2.14 9.90
CA GLY A 47 -15.25 2.51 11.20
C GLY A 47 -14.10 3.51 11.13
N GLU A 48 -13.78 4.07 12.30
CA GLU A 48 -12.72 5.07 12.49
C GLU A 48 -11.37 4.41 12.75
N PRO A 49 -10.24 5.13 12.52
CA PRO A 49 -8.94 4.68 13.00
C PRO A 49 -8.95 4.44 14.50
N TYR A 50 -8.41 3.31 14.94
CA TYR A 50 -8.35 2.90 16.34
C TYR A 50 -6.93 2.55 16.76
N GLN A 51 -6.65 2.55 18.06
CA GLN A 51 -5.35 2.12 18.57
C GLN A 51 -5.36 0.62 18.87
N GLY A 52 -4.37 -0.10 18.36
CA GLY A 52 -4.14 -1.50 18.70
C GLY A 52 -3.02 -1.62 19.73
N PHE A 53 -3.23 -2.36 20.81
CA PHE A 53 -2.15 -2.66 21.75
C PHE A 53 -1.10 -3.57 21.09
N MET A 54 0.17 -3.16 21.10
CA MET A 54 1.30 -4.01 20.71
C MET A 54 2.21 -4.31 21.89
N SER A 55 2.58 -3.29 22.66
CA SER A 55 3.37 -3.42 23.89
C SER A 55 3.10 -2.25 24.81
N GLU A 56 3.62 -2.32 26.04
CA GLU A 56 3.63 -1.17 26.95
C GLU A 56 4.29 0.05 26.26
N GLY A 57 3.62 1.20 26.33
CA GLY A 57 4.07 2.43 25.66
C GLY A 57 3.91 2.46 24.12
N PHE A 58 3.44 1.39 23.47
CA PHE A 58 3.29 1.34 22.02
C PHE A 58 1.89 0.87 21.60
N GLN A 59 1.05 1.86 21.27
CA GLN A 59 -0.33 1.67 20.81
C GLN A 59 -0.54 2.37 19.45
N PRO A 60 -0.01 1.78 18.36
CA PRO A 60 -0.10 2.38 17.04
C PRO A 60 -1.55 2.44 16.54
N PHE A 61 -1.84 3.49 15.77
CA PHE A 61 -3.12 3.61 15.08
C PHE A 61 -3.22 2.64 13.90
N ARG A 62 -4.43 2.12 13.71
CA ARG A 62 -4.77 1.12 12.71
C ARG A 62 -6.14 1.41 12.09
N ARG A 63 -6.35 0.86 10.89
CA ARG A 63 -7.67 0.70 10.28
C ARG A 63 -7.86 -0.73 9.81
N ASP A 64 -9.11 -1.18 9.81
CA ASP A 64 -9.46 -2.46 9.24
C ASP A 64 -9.54 -2.38 7.72
N VAL A 65 -9.10 -3.45 7.06
CA VAL A 65 -9.07 -3.57 5.61
C VAL A 65 -9.63 -4.92 5.26
N GLU A 66 -10.53 -4.94 4.29
CA GLU A 66 -10.98 -6.14 3.61
C GLU A 66 -9.97 -6.43 2.50
N TRP A 67 -9.08 -7.39 2.76
CA TRP A 67 -8.05 -7.80 1.83
C TRP A 67 -8.62 -8.76 0.78
N VAL A 68 -8.20 -8.58 -0.47
CA VAL A 68 -8.60 -9.45 -1.58
C VAL A 68 -7.54 -10.55 -1.75
N PRO A 69 -7.92 -11.80 -2.07
CA PRO A 69 -6.97 -12.81 -2.51
C PRO A 69 -6.20 -12.30 -3.72
N ALA A 70 -4.88 -12.18 -3.59
CA ALA A 70 -4.02 -11.57 -4.57
C ALA A 70 -2.64 -12.23 -4.58
N HIS A 71 -2.00 -12.22 -5.74
CA HIS A 71 -0.63 -12.63 -5.93
C HIS A 71 0.29 -11.41 -5.86
N GLU A 72 1.47 -11.62 -5.30
CA GLU A 72 2.56 -10.65 -5.40
C GLU A 72 2.87 -10.37 -6.88
N ARG A 73 3.04 -9.09 -7.23
CA ARG A 73 3.40 -8.69 -8.60
C ARG A 73 4.48 -7.64 -8.61
N SER A 74 5.54 -7.88 -9.38
CA SER A 74 6.56 -6.87 -9.65
C SER A 74 5.95 -5.66 -10.37
N ILE A 75 6.36 -4.45 -9.99
CA ILE A 75 5.97 -3.21 -10.67
C ILE A 75 6.59 -3.09 -12.07
N ARG A 76 7.68 -3.83 -12.37
CA ARG A 76 8.48 -3.65 -13.59
C ARG A 76 7.66 -3.71 -14.89
N PRO A 77 6.73 -4.67 -15.09
CA PRO A 77 5.91 -4.72 -16.31
C PRO A 77 4.87 -3.59 -16.40
N LEU A 78 4.59 -2.91 -15.29
CA LEU A 78 3.57 -1.87 -15.15
C LEU A 78 4.15 -0.45 -15.22
N LEU A 79 5.48 -0.28 -15.27
CA LEU A 79 6.13 1.03 -15.23
C LEU A 79 5.68 2.01 -16.34
N THR A 80 5.22 1.50 -17.48
CA THR A 80 4.73 2.33 -18.59
C THR A 80 3.20 2.46 -18.61
N GLN A 81 2.51 1.88 -17.62
CA GLN A 81 1.05 1.80 -17.55
C GLN A 81 0.47 2.61 -16.39
N LEU A 82 1.29 2.98 -15.40
CA LEU A 82 0.85 3.68 -14.20
C LEU A 82 1.16 5.17 -14.27
N ASP A 83 0.19 5.99 -13.88
CA ASP A 83 0.36 7.43 -13.65
C ASP A 83 1.49 7.66 -12.65
N LEU A 84 1.53 6.85 -11.57
CA LEU A 84 2.57 6.86 -10.53
C LEU A 84 3.99 6.92 -11.10
N THR A 85 4.26 6.15 -12.16
CA THR A 85 5.61 5.90 -12.67
C THR A 85 5.97 6.78 -13.86
N THR A 86 5.12 7.76 -14.19
CA THR A 86 5.35 8.73 -15.27
C THR A 86 6.58 9.61 -15.00
N ASP A 87 6.80 10.01 -13.73
CA ASP A 87 8.02 10.72 -13.33
C ASP A 87 9.17 9.72 -13.13
N LYS A 88 10.35 10.02 -13.70
CA LYS A 88 11.56 9.17 -13.58
C LYS A 88 12.01 8.96 -12.12
N ASN A 89 11.61 9.82 -11.21
CA ASN A 89 11.92 9.78 -9.78
C ASN A 89 10.74 9.31 -8.91
N TRP A 90 9.74 8.63 -9.47
CA TRP A 90 8.55 8.15 -8.75
C TRP A 90 8.85 7.44 -7.43
N GLY A 91 9.97 6.69 -7.36
CA GLY A 91 10.40 5.99 -6.15
C GLY A 91 10.70 6.91 -4.96
N TYR A 92 10.97 8.20 -5.20
CA TYR A 92 11.13 9.19 -4.13
C TYR A 92 9.83 9.44 -3.38
N SER A 93 8.69 9.48 -4.08
CA SER A 93 7.36 9.69 -3.49
C SER A 93 6.99 8.59 -2.48
N LEU A 94 7.49 7.37 -2.67
CA LEU A 94 7.28 6.26 -1.74
C LEU A 94 7.92 6.48 -0.36
N ARG A 95 8.93 7.34 -0.25
CA ARG A 95 9.63 7.61 1.03
C ARG A 95 8.73 8.30 2.06
N PHE A 96 7.63 8.90 1.64
CA PHE A 96 6.65 9.53 2.53
C PHE A 96 5.67 8.53 3.18
N GLY A 97 5.76 7.24 2.80
CA GLY A 97 5.08 6.11 3.41
C GLY A 97 3.66 5.88 2.93
N VAL A 98 2.86 6.94 2.76
CA VAL A 98 1.53 6.87 2.12
C VAL A 98 1.42 7.99 1.10
N LEU A 99 1.03 7.62 -0.11
CA LEU A 99 0.68 8.54 -1.19
C LEU A 99 -0.68 8.13 -1.77
N GLU A 100 -1.30 9.07 -2.47
CA GLU A 100 -2.53 8.83 -3.22
C GLU A 100 -2.20 8.22 -4.59
N LEU A 101 -3.02 7.27 -5.03
CA LEU A 101 -2.98 6.69 -6.37
C LEU A 101 -4.22 7.15 -7.14
N SER A 102 -4.10 7.26 -8.46
CA SER A 102 -5.29 7.45 -9.30
C SER A 102 -6.16 6.19 -9.25
N ALA A 103 -7.46 6.35 -9.52
CA ALA A 103 -8.36 5.20 -9.63
C ALA A 103 -7.93 4.24 -10.75
N GLY A 104 -7.32 4.77 -11.83
CA GLY A 104 -6.76 3.99 -12.93
C GLY A 104 -5.59 3.12 -12.47
N ASP A 105 -4.62 3.71 -11.75
CA ASP A 105 -3.49 2.96 -11.19
C ASP A 105 -3.96 1.83 -10.26
N PHE A 106 -4.90 2.13 -9.37
CA PHE A 106 -5.46 1.11 -8.47
C PHE A 106 -6.10 -0.06 -9.24
N ALA A 107 -6.85 0.24 -10.31
CA ALA A 107 -7.48 -0.79 -11.15
C ALA A 107 -6.43 -1.64 -11.89
N THR A 108 -5.45 -1.01 -12.56
CA THR A 108 -4.37 -1.69 -13.28
C THR A 108 -3.55 -2.60 -12.36
N ILE A 109 -3.21 -2.12 -11.16
CA ILE A 109 -2.49 -2.92 -10.17
C ILE A 109 -3.37 -4.08 -9.69
N GLY A 110 -4.64 -3.83 -9.40
CA GLY A 110 -5.57 -4.86 -8.94
C GLY A 110 -5.78 -5.98 -9.95
N GLU A 111 -5.91 -5.65 -11.23
CA GLU A 111 -5.98 -6.65 -12.32
C GLU A 111 -4.70 -7.48 -12.36
N ALA A 112 -3.53 -6.84 -12.37
CA ALA A 112 -2.26 -7.56 -12.35
C ALA A 112 -2.14 -8.50 -11.14
N MET A 113 -2.61 -8.08 -9.96
CA MET A 113 -2.53 -8.87 -8.73
C MET A 113 -3.54 -10.02 -8.63
N THR A 114 -4.64 -10.00 -9.40
CA THR A 114 -5.74 -10.97 -9.27
C THR A 114 -5.85 -11.94 -10.44
N VAL A 115 -5.23 -11.64 -11.59
CA VAL A 115 -5.11 -12.59 -12.69
C VAL A 115 -4.19 -13.74 -12.27
N SER A 116 -4.72 -14.97 -12.30
CA SER A 116 -3.92 -16.19 -12.18
C SER A 116 -3.00 -16.31 -13.40
N GLY A 117 -1.70 -16.23 -13.17
CA GLY A 117 -0.68 -16.52 -14.18
C GLY A 117 -0.51 -18.00 -14.44
#